data_AF-A0A6H5GFZ3-F1
#
_entry.id   AF-A0A6H5GFZ3-F1
#
_cell.length_a   1.000
_cell.length_b   1.000
_cell.length_c   1.000
_cell.angle_alpha   90.00
_cell.angle_beta   90.00
_cell.angle_gamma   90.00
#
_symmetry.space_group_name_H-M   'P 1'
#
loop_
_entity.id
_entity.type
_entity.pdbx_description
1 polymer ?
#
loop_
_entity_poly.entity_id
_entity_poly.type
_entity_poly.pdbx_seq_one_letter_code
_entity_poly.pdbx_strand_id
1 'polypeptide(L)' 'MGCLCDQGFFRRSIQQKIQYRPCTKNQQCSILRINRNRCQYCRLKKCIAVGMSRD' A
#
# COMPACT_ATOMS: atom_id res chain seq x y z
N MET A 1 -8.72 -1.56 -18.23
CA MET A 1 -7.38 -1.83 -17.67
C MET A 1 -7.36 -1.41 -16.20
N GLY A 2 -7.93 -2.23 -15.32
CA GLY A 2 -7.79 -2.02 -13.88
C GLY A 2 -6.36 -2.38 -13.45
N CYS A 3 -5.74 -1.54 -12.62
CA CYS A 3 -4.42 -1.80 -12.06
C CYS A 3 -4.44 -3.05 -11.14
N LEU A 4 -4.31 -4.24 -11.73
CA LEU A 4 -4.06 -5.53 -11.05
C LEU A 4 -2.85 -5.47 -10.09
N CYS A 5 -1.97 -4.49 -10.28
CA CYS A 5 -0.71 -4.35 -9.55
C CYS A 5 -0.89 -4.02 -8.06
N ASP A 6 -1.99 -3.37 -7.65
CA ASP A 6 -2.22 -3.03 -6.22
C ASP A 6 -3.17 -3.99 -5.48
N GLN A 7 -3.96 -4.80 -6.20
CA GLN A 7 -4.82 -5.82 -5.58
C GLN A 7 -3.99 -6.98 -5.03
N GLY A 8 -2.99 -7.45 -5.79
CA GLY A 8 -2.08 -8.51 -5.36
C GLY A 8 -1.20 -8.09 -4.17
N PHE A 9 -0.72 -6.83 -4.17
CA PHE A 9 0.04 -6.26 -3.06
C PHE A 9 -0.80 -6.16 -1.78
N PHE A 10 -2.05 -5.69 -1.91
CA PHE A 10 -2.97 -5.60 -0.78
C PHE A 10 -3.32 -6.98 -0.21
N ARG A 11 -3.76 -7.93 -1.06
CA ARG A 11 -4.06 -9.31 -0.62
C ARG A 11 -2.87 -9.97 0.07
N ARG A 12 -1.66 -9.90 -0.52
CA ARG A 12 -0.44 -10.47 0.08
C ARG A 12 -0.14 -9.87 1.45
N SER A 13 -0.24 -8.55 1.57
CA SER A 13 0.04 -7.84 2.82
C SER A 13 -0.91 -8.25 3.94
N ILE A 14 -2.21 -8.35 3.65
CA ILE A 14 -3.23 -8.72 4.63
C ILE A 14 -3.16 -10.22 4.96
N GLN A 15 -3.05 -11.07 3.94
CA GLN A 15 -3.08 -12.52 4.10
C GLN A 15 -1.82 -13.06 4.80
N GLN A 16 -0.64 -12.48 4.51
CA GLN A 16 0.60 -12.83 5.19
C GLN A 16 0.89 -11.98 6.44
N LYS A 17 -0.03 -11.08 6.83
CA LYS A 17 0.13 -10.15 7.96
C LYS A 17 1.53 -9.50 7.99
N ILE A 18 2.02 -9.07 6.83
CA ILE A 18 3.37 -8.51 6.71
C ILE A 18 3.41 -7.20 7.50
N GLN A 19 4.21 -7.17 8.57
CA GLN A 19 4.47 -5.94 9.29
C GLN A 19 5.49 -5.10 8.52
N TYR A 20 4.99 -4.08 7.83
CA TYR A 20 5.84 -3.08 7.20
C TYR A 20 6.47 -2.16 8.23
N ARG A 21 7.70 -1.72 7.97
CA ARG A 21 8.36 -0.73 8.82
C ARG A 21 7.51 0.54 8.94
N PRO A 22 7.41 1.13 10.15
CA PRO A 22 6.67 2.35 10.36
C PRO A 22 7.22 3.47 9.49
N CYS A 23 6.34 4.30 8.95
CA CYS A 23 6.73 5.40 8.10
C CYS A 23 7.53 6.44 8.91
N THR A 24 8.72 6.79 8.45
CA THR A 24 9.56 7.84 9.05
C THR A 24 9.09 9.26 8.75
N LYS A 25 8.24 9.44 7.73
CA LYS A 25 7.68 10.73 7.30
C LYS A 25 6.21 10.89 7.68
N ASN A 26 5.89 10.60 8.94
CA ASN A 26 4.58 10.86 9.54
C ASN A 26 3.37 10.28 8.77
N GLN A 27 3.57 9.18 8.04
CA GLN A 27 2.54 8.56 7.21
C GLN A 27 1.99 9.45 6.08
N GLN A 28 2.71 10.51 5.70
CA GLN A 28 2.36 11.48 4.65
C GLN A 28 3.23 11.30 3.39
N CYS A 29 3.71 10.07 3.15
CA CYS A 29 4.51 9.80 1.95
C CYS A 29 3.65 9.88 0.69
N SER A 30 4.07 10.69 -0.28
CA SER A 30 3.48 10.72 -1.62
C SER A 30 3.82 9.45 -2.41
N ILE A 31 2.86 8.54 -2.50
CA ILE A 31 2.95 7.32 -3.32
C ILE A 31 2.66 7.68 -4.78
N LEU A 32 3.73 7.99 -5.52
CA LEU A 32 3.76 8.24 -6.97
C LEU A 32 4.42 7.06 -7.69
N ARG A 33 4.22 6.88 -9.01
CA ARG A 33 4.81 5.75 -9.76
C ARG A 33 6.33 5.60 -9.56
N ILE A 34 7.04 6.71 -9.48
CA ILE A 34 8.49 6.77 -9.25
C ILE A 34 8.89 6.43 -7.79
N ASN A 35 8.02 6.71 -6.81
CA ASN A 35 8.34 6.65 -5.39
C ASN A 35 7.52 5.58 -4.63
N ARG A 36 6.76 4.73 -5.35
CA ARG A 36 5.85 3.75 -4.74
C ARG A 36 6.56 2.68 -3.89
N ASN A 37 7.84 2.43 -4.14
CA ASN A 37 8.65 1.51 -3.35
C ASN A 37 9.29 2.15 -2.11
N ARG A 38 9.17 3.48 -1.94
CA ARG A 38 9.86 4.23 -0.89
C ARG A 38 9.29 3.98 0.51
N CYS A 39 7.97 3.73 0.60
CA CYS A 39 7.32 3.44 1.87
C CYS A 39 6.20 2.42 1.67
N GLN A 40 6.47 1.17 2.03
CA GLN A 40 5.50 0.08 1.93
C GLN A 40 4.31 0.30 2.89
N TYR A 41 4.55 0.87 4.08
CA TYR A 41 3.50 1.21 5.04
C TYR A 41 2.50 2.22 4.47
N CYS A 42 2.99 3.35 3.95
CA CYS A 42 2.13 4.37 3.33
C CYS A 42 1.46 3.86 2.05
N ARG A 43 2.14 3.00 1.29
CA ARG A 43 1.55 2.34 0.12
C ARG A 43 0.36 1.49 0.54
N LEU A 44 0.54 0.58 1.50
CA LEU A 44 -0.54 -0.25 2.01
C LEU A 44 -1.69 0.59 2.57
N LYS A 45 -1.37 1.59 3.42
CA LYS A 45 -2.34 2.51 4.00
C LYS A 45 -3.13 3.26 2.92
N LYS A 46 -2.46 3.71 1.86
CA LYS A 46 -3.12 4.36 0.73
C LYS A 46 -4.01 3.36 0.01
N CYS A 47 -3.55 2.15 -0.31
CA CYS A 47 -4.37 1.12 -0.96
C CYS A 47 -5.62 0.76 -0.15
N ILE A 48 -5.52 0.71 1.18
CA ILE A 48 -6.67 0.58 2.09
C ILE A 48 -7.60 1.79 1.96
N ALA A 49 -7.04 3.01 1.99
CA ALA A 49 -7.81 4.25 1.97
C ALA A 49 -8.49 4.56 0.63
N VAL A 50 -7.89 4.23 -0.53
CA VAL A 50 -8.52 4.39 -1.86
C VAL A 50 -9.60 3.35 -2.15
N GLY A 51 -9.90 2.43 -1.24
CA GLY A 51 -10.98 1.49 -1.45
C GLY A 51 -10.55 0.28 -2.28
N MET A 52 -9.48 -0.41 -1.84
CA MET A 52 -9.54 -1.87 -1.87
C MET A 52 -10.63 -2.30 -0.87
N SER A 53 -11.88 -2.06 -1.23
CA SER A 53 -13.05 -2.51 -0.50
C SER A 53 -12.94 -4.02 -0.34
N ARG A 54 -13.30 -4.52 0.84
CA ARG A 54 -13.36 -5.95 1.16
C ARG A 54 -14.54 -6.67 0.47
N ASP A 55 -15.04 -6.10 -0.63
CA ASP A 55 -16.14 -6.61 -1.46
C ASP A 55 -15.55 -7.32 -2.70
#